data_AF-A0A9P8PH66-F1
#
_entry.id   AF-A0A9P8PH66-F1
#
_cell.length_a   1.000
_cell.length_b   1.000
_cell.length_c   1.000
_cell.angle_alpha   90.00
_cell.angle_beta   90.00
_cell.angle_gamma   90.00
#
_symmetry.space_group_name_H-M   'P 1'
#
loop_
_entity.id
_entity.type
_entity.pdbx_description
1 polymer ?
#
loop_
_entity_poly.entity_id
_entity_poly.type
_entity_poly.pdbx_seq_one_letter_code
_entity_poly.pdbx_strand_id
1 'polypeptide(L)' 'FVLDQVGAITVQVRATGILSTMPIDEGKSVPWGTNIGPGVMAAYHQHLLSRRFDARIDGDNNTVCYDDYVPM' A
#
# COMPACT_ATOMS: atom_id res chain seq x y z
N PHE A 1 4.13 12.17 -7.64
CA PHE A 1 3.29 12.02 -8.84
C PHE A 1 4.20 11.88 -10.04
N VAL A 2 3.78 11.07 -11.00
CA VAL A 2 4.38 11.05 -12.33
C VAL A 2 3.27 11.46 -13.31
N LEU A 3 3.56 12.47 -14.13
CA LEU A 3 2.70 12.94 -15.22
C LEU A 3 3.38 12.56 -16.53
N ASP A 4 2.62 12.14 -17.52
CA ASP A 4 3.16 11.78 -18.83
C ASP A 4 2.49 12.57 -19.98
N GLN A 5 3.03 12.38 -21.19
CA GLN A 5 2.61 13.13 -22.37
C GLN A 5 1.25 12.70 -22.93
N VAL A 6 0.65 11.62 -22.41
CA VAL A 6 -0.71 11.20 -22.78
C VAL A 6 -1.75 11.69 -21.76
N GLY A 7 -1.32 12.48 -20.77
CA GLY A 7 -2.21 13.08 -19.77
C GLY A 7 -2.49 12.20 -18.56
N ALA A 8 -1.74 11.12 -18.35
CA ALA A 8 -1.96 10.25 -17.20
C ALA A 8 -1.41 10.87 -15.90
N ILE A 9 -2.08 10.56 -14.79
CA ILE A 9 -1.64 10.91 -13.43
C ILE A 9 -1.36 9.63 -12.66
N THR A 10 -0.10 9.35 -12.34
CA THR A 10 0.29 8.19 -11.54
C THR A 10 0.70 8.59 -10.12
N VAL A 11 0.04 7.99 -9.11
CA VAL A 11 0.47 8.03 -7.71
C VAL A 11 1.37 6.83 -7.45
N GLN A 12 2.61 7.08 -7.04
CA GLN A 12 3.56 6.04 -6.66
C GLN A 12 4.01 6.26 -5.22
N VAL A 13 4.04 5.18 -4.44
CA VAL A 13 4.62 5.13 -3.09
C VAL A 13 5.67 4.02 -3.06
N ARG A 14 6.77 4.25 -2.33
CA ARG A 14 7.84 3.26 -2.15
C ARG A 14 8.05 3.05 -0.65
N ALA A 15 7.74 1.84 -0.16
CA ALA A 15 8.08 1.42 1.19
C ALA A 15 9.50 0.84 1.20
N THR A 16 10.33 1.31 2.14
CA THR A 16 11.73 0.90 2.29
C THR A 16 12.17 1.21 3.72
N GLY A 17 13.46 1.10 4.02
CA GLY A 17 14.03 1.37 5.35
C GLY A 17 14.10 0.12 6.22
N ILE A 18 14.01 0.32 7.54
CA ILE A 18 14.15 -0.73 8.55
C ILE A 18 12.78 -1.12 9.07
N LEU A 19 12.55 -2.42 9.26
CA LEU A 19 11.31 -2.94 9.84
C LEU A 19 11.19 -2.55 11.32
N SER A 20 9.95 -2.39 11.79
CA SER A 20 9.68 -2.43 13.22
C SER A 20 9.89 -3.87 13.72
N THR A 21 10.63 -4.04 14.81
CA THR A 21 11.07 -5.35 15.31
C THR A 21 10.61 -5.62 16.73
N MET A 22 10.43 -6.90 17.04
CA MET A 22 10.07 -7.43 18.34
C MET A 22 11.09 -8.49 18.77
N PRO A 23 11.32 -8.67 20.08
CA PRO A 23 12.15 -9.76 20.58
C PRO A 23 11.48 -11.12 20.33
N ILE A 24 12.28 -12.15 20.10
CA ILE A 24 11.84 -13.54 20.07
C ILE A 24 12.91 -14.46 20.67
N ASP A 25 12.50 -15.51 21.38
CA ASP A 25 13.45 -16.50 21.90
C ASP A 25 14.07 -17.34 20.77
N GLU A 26 15.29 -17.81 21.00
CA GLU A 26 16.02 -18.64 20.02
C GLU A 26 15.28 -19.96 19.72
N GLY A 27 15.24 -20.33 18.44
CA GLY A 27 14.57 -21.55 17.97
C GLY A 27 13.03 -21.50 17.98
N LYS A 28 12.41 -20.39 18.40
CA LYS A 28 10.96 -20.21 18.31
C LYS A 28 10.53 -19.64 16.97
N SER A 29 9.33 -19.99 16.54
CA SER A 29 8.62 -19.38 15.43
C SER A 29 7.18 -19.08 15.85
N VAL A 30 6.56 -18.10 15.19
CA VAL A 30 5.18 -17.68 15.44
C VAL A 30 4.42 -17.52 14.12
N PRO A 31 3.10 -17.75 14.09
CA PRO A 31 2.33 -17.64 12.85
C PRO A 31 1.99 -16.19 12.44
N TRP A 32 2.46 -15.18 13.18
CA TRP A 32 2.15 -13.75 12.94
C TRP A 32 3.40 -12.87 12.74
N GLY A 33 4.54 -13.47 12.40
CA GLY A 33 5.76 -12.73 12.12
C GLY A 33 6.87 -13.58 11.52
N THR A 34 7.93 -12.92 11.06
CA THR A 34 9.10 -13.56 10.46
C THR A 34 10.34 -13.28 11.28
N ASN A 35 11.10 -14.31 11.62
CA ASN A 35 12.41 -14.15 12.25
C ASN A 35 13.40 -13.60 11.22
N ILE A 36 13.99 -12.45 11.49
CA ILE A 36 14.89 -11.75 10.56
C ILE A 36 16.33 -11.67 11.08
N GLY A 37 16.57 -12.20 12.28
CA GLY A 37 17.89 -12.34 12.89
C GLY A 37 17.82 -13.09 14.23
N PRO A 38 18.96 -13.43 14.84
CA PRO A 38 19.00 -14.03 16.17
C PRO A 38 18.33 -13.12 17.19
N GLY A 39 17.29 -13.62 17.87
CA GLY A 39 16.55 -12.84 18.87
C GLY A 39 15.59 -11.79 18.31
N VAL A 40 15.47 -11.64 16.99
CA VAL A 40 14.75 -10.54 16.33
C VAL A 40 13.72 -11.06 15.33
N MET A 41 12.47 -10.67 15.53
CA MET A 41 11.34 -10.98 14.67
C MET A 41 10.65 -9.71 14.19
N ALA A 42 10.18 -9.69 12.94
CA ALA A 42 9.34 -8.63 12.39
C ALA A 42 7.89 -9.12 12.31
N ALA A 43 6.99 -8.42 13.01
CA ALA A 43 5.57 -8.75 13.01
C ALA A 43 4.92 -8.43 11.66
N TYR A 44 3.98 -9.28 11.22
CA TYR A 44 3.16 -8.99 10.05
C TYR A 44 2.33 -7.73 10.28
N HIS A 45 2.29 -6.84 9.29
CA HIS A 45 1.57 -5.58 9.35
C HIS A 45 1.09 -5.14 7.98
N GLN A 46 0.22 -4.13 7.94
CA GLN A 46 -0.33 -3.55 6.72
C GLN A 46 0.09 -2.10 6.57
N HIS A 47 0.23 -1.65 5.32
CA HIS A 47 0.34 -0.25 4.97
C HIS A 47 -0.99 0.18 4.35
N LEU A 48 -1.78 0.96 5.08
CA LEU A 48 -3.03 1.53 4.59
C LEU A 48 -2.79 2.99 4.22
N LEU A 49 -3.05 3.35 2.96
CA LEU A 49 -2.80 4.68 2.43
C LEU A 49 -4.11 5.32 1.99
N SER A 50 -4.24 6.63 2.22
CA SER A 50 -5.36 7.43 1.74
C SER A 50 -4.86 8.57 0.86
N ARG A 51 -5.49 8.74 -0.30
CA ARG A 51 -5.23 9.84 -1.22
C ARG A 51 -6.54 10.57 -1.47
N ARG A 52 -6.62 11.84 -1.06
CA ARG A 52 -7.73 12.72 -1.44
C ARG A 52 -7.51 13.21 -2.87
N PHE A 53 -8.46 12.92 -3.75
CA PHE A 53 -8.61 13.56 -5.06
C PHE A 53 -9.82 14.49 -5.00
N ASP A 54 -9.60 15.74 -5.40
CA ASP A 54 -10.65 16.75 -5.59
C ASP A 54 -10.85 16.88 -7.10
N ALA A 55 -11.72 16.04 -7.66
CA ALA A 55 -11.83 15.86 -9.10
C ALA A 55 -12.53 17.05 -9.76
N ARG A 56 -11.98 17.49 -10.90
CA ARG A 56 -12.56 18.52 -11.79
C ARG A 56 -12.38 18.13 -13.25
N ILE A 57 -12.91 16.97 -13.61
CA ILE A 57 -12.88 16.41 -14.96
C ILE A 57 -13.79 17.27 -15.84
N ASP A 58 -13.20 18.10 -16.69
CA ASP A 58 -13.90 19.06 -17.57
C ASP A 58 -14.84 20.04 -16.84
N GLY A 59 -14.49 20.40 -15.60
CA GLY A 59 -15.23 21.35 -14.76
C GLY A 59 -15.67 20.77 -13.42
N ASP A 60 -16.56 21.49 -12.71
CA ASP A 60 -16.89 21.22 -11.30
C ASP A 60 -18.07 20.24 -11.13
N ASN A 61 -18.81 19.94 -12.19
CA ASN A 61 -20.03 19.10 -12.13
C ASN A 61 -19.70 17.63 -12.43
N ASN A 62 -18.93 16.99 -11.56
CA ASN A 62 -18.55 15.58 -11.72
C ASN A 62 -19.46 14.63 -10.95
N THR A 63 -19.58 13.40 -11.45
CA THR A 63 -20.27 12.28 -10.80
C THR A 63 -19.30 11.11 -10.68
N VAL A 64 -19.33 10.40 -9.55
CA VAL A 64 -18.58 9.16 -9.37
C VAL A 64 -19.41 8.00 -9.94
N CYS A 65 -18.80 7.18 -10.78
CA CYS A 65 -19.34 5.92 -11.28
C CYS A 65 -18.34 4.78 -11.04
N TYR A 66 -18.81 3.53 -11.17
CA TYR A 66 -17.98 2.33 -11.18
C TYR A 66 -18.50 1.39 -12.27
N ASP A 67 -17.58 0.64 -12.89
CA ASP A 67 -17.89 -0.37 -13.89
C ASP A 67 -17.45 -1.74 -13.37
N ASP A 68 -18.24 -2.77 -13.63
CA ASP A 68 -17.93 -4.17 -13.32
C ASP A 68 -17.92 -5.03 -14.60
N TYR A 69 -17.07 -6.06 -14.62
CA TYR A 69 -17.08 -7.07 -15.69
C TYR A 69 -17.96 -8.25 -15.30
N VAL A 70 -18.92 -8.61 -16.15
CA VAL A 70 -19.82 -9.77 -15.97
C VAL A 70 -19.58 -10.82 -17.07
N PRO A 71 -19.76 -12.12 -16.77
CA PRO A 71 -19.73 -13.15 -17.80
C PRO A 71 -20.74 -12.88 -18.91
N MET A 72 -20.36 -13.23 -20.15
CA MET A 72 -21.25 -13.24 -21.30
C MET A 72 -22.25 -14.39 -21.24
#